data_AF-A0A371CPW8-F1
#
_entry.id   AF-A0A371CPW8-F1
#
_cell.length_a   1.000
_cell.length_b   1.000
_cell.length_c   1.000
_cell.angle_alpha   90.00
_cell.angle_beta   90.00
_cell.angle_gamma   90.00
#
_symmetry.space_group_name_H-M   'P 1'
#
loop_
_entity.id
_entity.type
_entity.pdbx_description
1 polymer ?
#
loop_
_entity_poly.entity_id
_entity_poly.type
_entity_poly.pdbx_seq_one_letter_code
_entity_poly.pdbx_strand_id
1 'polypeptide(L)'
;MAIRELPDVTLMQYQVVHAVMKPNSPPYTDTDISEPCPTLLRLAAELQVKILLELSLGDLTRCTTVCTALRSLIASEAAIQYKMELVRAGMVDGPSDAPLMTKIEKLRARNAAWVTGFPLHTIMVHPRRYTTVKACAGGFFLYRDSSELHLGWRLHRPTWPGLGTSGGLDERSWLLDLKPYLSQLQMSHIGACAVNPEEDMVVFVMNAPRNE
;
A
#
# COMPACT_ATOMS: atom_id res chain seq x y z
N MET A 1 34.21 26.56 35.57
CA MET A 1 32.88 27.11 35.26
C MET A 1 32.92 27.70 33.86
N ALA A 2 32.35 27.00 32.88
CA ALA A 2 31.85 27.53 31.61
C ALA A 2 31.20 26.36 30.87
N ILE A 3 29.96 26.05 31.25
CA ILE A 3 29.08 25.17 30.50
C ILE A 3 28.71 25.96 29.25
N ARG A 4 29.16 25.50 28.07
CA ARG A 4 28.62 25.99 26.81
C ARG A 4 27.23 25.39 26.66
N GLU A 5 26.22 26.23 26.75
CA GLU A 5 24.84 25.88 26.46
C GLU A 5 24.74 25.31 25.04
N LEU A 6 24.21 24.10 24.94
CA LEU A 6 23.78 23.49 23.69
C LEU A 6 22.57 24.29 23.19
N PRO A 7 22.46 24.58 21.88
CA PRO A 7 21.30 25.27 21.35
C PRO A 7 20.04 24.43 21.58
N ASP A 8 19.03 25.14 22.06
CA ASP A 8 17.66 24.78 22.34
C ASP A 8 17.12 23.68 21.41
N VAL A 9 16.79 22.52 21.97
CA VAL A 9 16.12 21.42 21.26
C VAL A 9 14.71 21.91 20.97
N THR A 10 14.56 22.57 19.83
CA THR A 10 13.24 22.97 19.31
C THR A 10 12.40 21.70 19.23
N LEU A 11 11.35 21.64 20.05
CA LEU A 11 10.32 20.61 20.00
C LEU A 11 9.78 20.54 18.57
N MET A 12 10.33 19.63 17.76
CA MET A 12 9.75 19.28 16.46
C MET A 12 8.36 18.72 16.74
N GLN A 13 7.33 19.56 16.54
CA GLN A 13 5.95 19.12 16.59
C GLN A 13 5.71 18.24 15.36
N TYR A 14 5.75 16.92 15.57
CA TYR A 14 5.42 15.95 14.54
C TYR A 14 3.90 15.76 14.52
N GLN A 15 3.27 16.05 13.38
CA GLN A 15 1.91 15.61 13.12
C GLN A 15 1.95 14.32 12.32
N VAL A 16 1.27 13.30 12.82
CA VAL A 16 1.06 12.02 12.15
C VAL A 16 -0.29 12.06 11.45
N VAL A 17 -0.26 12.06 10.12
CA VAL A 17 -1.49 12.00 9.31
C VAL A 17 -1.67 10.58 8.81
N HIS A 18 -2.82 9.99 9.13
CA HIS A 18 -3.23 8.67 8.65
C HIS A 18 -4.12 8.85 7.42
N ALA A 19 -3.64 8.36 6.28
CA ALA A 19 -4.45 8.27 5.08
C ALA A 19 -4.78 6.81 4.79
N VAL A 20 -6.08 6.53 4.67
CA VAL A 20 -6.59 5.21 4.27
C VAL A 20 -6.54 5.11 2.75
N MET A 21 -5.94 4.05 2.23
CA MET A 21 -6.05 3.66 0.83
C MET A 21 -7.49 3.19 0.58
N LYS A 22 -8.29 3.99 -0.11
CA LYS A 22 -9.68 3.62 -0.42
C LYS A 22 -9.78 2.94 -1.79
N PRO A 23 -10.27 1.71 -1.89
CA PRO A 23 -11.10 1.30 -3.01
C PRO A 23 -12.52 1.88 -2.84
N ASN A 24 -13.16 2.26 -3.95
CA ASN A 24 -14.52 2.83 -3.96
C ASN A 24 -15.54 1.83 -3.39
N SER A 25 -16.11 2.11 -2.22
CA SER A 25 -17.31 1.41 -1.71
C SER A 25 -18.13 2.30 -0.75
N PRO A 26 -19.46 2.18 -0.75
CA PRO A 26 -20.38 3.04 0.02
C PRO A 26 -20.56 2.56 1.47
N PRO A 27 -21.03 3.44 2.39
CA PRO A 27 -21.28 3.07 3.78
C PRO A 27 -22.59 2.30 3.94
N TYR A 28 -22.59 1.21 4.71
CA TYR A 28 -23.79 0.47 5.09
C TYR A 28 -24.04 0.63 6.60
N THR A 29 -25.27 1.02 6.96
CA THR A 29 -25.75 1.11 8.35
C THR A 29 -26.57 -0.13 8.70
N ASP A 30 -26.36 -0.58 9.94
CA ASP A 30 -26.84 -1.81 10.56
C ASP A 30 -28.28 -1.71 11.08
N THR A 31 -29.06 -2.79 10.91
CA THR A 31 -30.10 -3.36 11.81
C THR A 31 -30.85 -4.46 11.05
N ASP A 32 -30.71 -5.73 11.46
CA ASP A 32 -31.65 -6.41 12.36
C ASP A 32 -31.32 -7.90 12.56
N ILE A 33 -31.59 -8.38 13.78
CA ILE A 33 -31.25 -9.72 14.28
C ILE A 33 -32.33 -10.74 13.88
N SER A 34 -31.99 -11.74 13.07
CA SER A 34 -32.71 -13.03 13.02
C SER A 34 -31.85 -14.13 12.35
N GLU A 35 -31.53 -15.16 13.14
CA GLU A 35 -30.82 -16.43 12.83
C GLU A 35 -29.45 -16.38 12.12
N PRO A 36 -28.32 -16.72 12.78
CA PRO A 36 -27.03 -16.76 12.10
C PRO A 36 -26.82 -18.12 11.41
N CYS A 37 -27.30 -18.27 10.17
CA CYS A 37 -26.51 -18.99 9.16
C CYS A 37 -26.87 -18.51 7.75
N PRO A 38 -25.84 -18.17 6.95
CA PRO A 38 -24.70 -19.03 6.76
C PRO A 38 -23.42 -18.43 7.34
N THR A 39 -22.83 -19.11 8.32
CA THR A 39 -21.42 -18.90 8.67
C THR A 39 -20.62 -19.13 7.39
N LEU A 40 -19.90 -18.13 6.88
CA LEU A 40 -19.09 -18.17 5.65
C LEU A 40 -18.38 -19.53 5.42
N LEU A 41 -17.93 -20.16 6.52
CA LEU A 41 -17.27 -21.46 6.59
C LEU A 41 -18.13 -22.67 6.18
N ARG A 42 -19.46 -22.55 6.08
CA ARG A 42 -20.38 -23.60 5.63
C ARG A 42 -20.58 -23.61 4.12
N LEU A 43 -20.14 -22.57 3.42
CA LEU A 43 -20.17 -22.54 1.96
C LEU A 43 -19.15 -23.53 1.39
N ALA A 44 -19.33 -23.95 0.14
CA ALA A 44 -18.30 -24.70 -0.57
C ALA A 44 -16.99 -23.90 -0.63
N ALA A 45 -15.84 -24.59 -0.54
CA ALA A 45 -14.53 -23.94 -0.52
C ALA A 45 -14.33 -22.97 -1.69
N GLU A 46 -14.80 -23.33 -2.89
CA GLU A 46 -14.76 -22.46 -4.07
C GLU A 46 -15.48 -21.13 -3.87
N LEU A 47 -16.64 -21.13 -3.20
CA LEU A 47 -17.39 -19.91 -2.91
C LEU A 47 -16.69 -19.08 -1.84
N GLN A 48 -16.10 -19.73 -0.83
CA GLN A 48 -15.30 -19.04 0.18
C GLN A 48 -14.12 -18.32 -0.49
N VAL A 49 -13.40 -18.99 -1.39
CA VAL A 49 -12.28 -18.42 -2.14
C VAL A 49 -12.74 -17.25 -3.00
N LYS A 50 -13.84 -17.40 -3.74
CA LYS A 50 -14.39 -16.29 -4.56
C LYS A 50 -14.72 -15.06 -3.71
N ILE A 51 -15.37 -15.25 -2.55
CA ILE A 51 -15.69 -14.14 -1.64
C ILE A 51 -14.42 -13.47 -1.12
N LEU A 52 -13.44 -14.25 -0.66
CA LEU A 52 -12.17 -13.72 -0.18
C LEU A 52 -11.38 -13.00 -1.27
N LEU A 53 -11.48 -13.46 -2.52
CA LEU A 53 -10.87 -12.81 -3.68
C LEU A 53 -11.50 -11.46 -4.03
N GLU A 54 -12.63 -11.06 -3.47
CA GLU A 54 -13.20 -9.71 -3.62
C GLU A 54 -12.68 -8.74 -2.55
N LEU A 55 -12.15 -9.24 -1.44
CA LEU A 55 -11.74 -8.43 -0.29
C LEU A 55 -10.44 -7.63 -0.54
N SER A 56 -10.29 -6.50 0.15
CA SER A 56 -9.03 -5.75 0.17
C SER A 56 -7.90 -6.54 0.85
N LEU A 57 -6.65 -6.11 0.68
CA LEU A 57 -5.54 -6.75 1.41
C LEU A 57 -5.72 -6.59 2.92
N GLY A 58 -6.17 -5.42 3.39
CA GLY A 58 -6.44 -5.22 4.81
C GLY A 58 -7.57 -6.10 5.35
N ASP A 59 -8.66 -6.26 4.59
CA ASP A 59 -9.72 -7.19 4.96
C ASP A 59 -9.24 -8.63 5.02
N LEU A 60 -8.43 -9.07 4.06
CA LEU A 60 -7.83 -10.41 4.06
C LEU A 60 -6.94 -10.63 5.29
N THR A 61 -6.08 -9.67 5.63
CA THR A 61 -5.25 -9.73 6.83
C THR A 61 -6.11 -9.83 8.08
N ARG A 62 -7.17 -9.03 8.19
CA ARG A 62 -8.15 -9.13 9.29
C ARG A 62 -8.82 -10.50 9.33
N CYS A 63 -9.21 -11.09 8.21
CA CYS A 63 -9.77 -12.44 8.18
C CYS A 63 -8.83 -13.50 8.78
N THR A 64 -7.51 -13.33 8.66
CA THR A 64 -6.54 -14.26 9.28
C THR A 64 -6.52 -14.19 10.81
N THR A 65 -7.01 -13.11 11.41
CA THR A 65 -7.07 -12.93 12.88
C THR A 65 -8.41 -13.38 13.46
N VAL A 66 -9.48 -13.46 12.65
CA VAL A 66 -10.82 -13.87 13.08
C VAL A 66 -10.85 -15.33 13.54
N CYS A 67 -10.39 -16.28 12.71
CA CYS A 67 -10.36 -17.69 13.08
C CYS A 67 -9.29 -18.50 12.33
N THR A 68 -8.95 -19.68 12.87
CA THR A 68 -7.93 -20.58 12.29
C THR A 68 -8.35 -21.16 10.95
N ALA A 69 -9.65 -21.37 10.71
CA ALA A 69 -10.16 -21.88 9.44
C ALA A 69 -9.93 -20.89 8.29
N LEU A 70 -10.27 -19.61 8.48
CA LEU A 70 -10.01 -18.56 7.48
C LEU A 70 -8.52 -18.36 7.28
N ARG A 71 -7.73 -18.35 8.37
CA ARG A 71 -6.27 -18.29 8.28
C ARG A 71 -5.71 -19.43 7.43
N SER A 72 -6.18 -20.65 7.67
CA SER A 72 -5.73 -21.84 6.92
C SER A 72 -6.11 -21.74 5.45
N LEU A 73 -7.35 -21.36 5.15
CA LEU A 73 -7.83 -21.21 3.78
C LEU A 73 -7.04 -20.14 3.02
N ILE A 74 -6.85 -18.97 3.63
CA ILE A 74 -6.05 -17.89 3.04
C ILE A 74 -4.62 -18.36 2.79
N ALA A 75 -4.01 -19.11 3.72
CA ALA A 75 -2.64 -19.60 3.60
C ALA A 75 -2.48 -20.72 2.55
N SER A 76 -3.48 -21.59 2.38
CA SER A 76 -3.41 -22.73 1.46
C SER A 76 -3.77 -22.37 0.02
N GLU A 77 -4.62 -21.36 -0.18
CA GLU A 77 -5.15 -21.04 -1.50
C GLU A 77 -4.22 -20.11 -2.29
N ALA A 78 -3.62 -20.65 -3.35
CA ALA A 78 -2.64 -19.95 -4.17
C ALA A 78 -3.20 -18.68 -4.82
N ALA A 79 -4.49 -18.67 -5.22
CA ALA A 79 -5.11 -17.49 -5.82
C ALA A 79 -5.18 -16.32 -4.83
N ILE A 80 -5.52 -16.60 -3.56
CA ILE A 80 -5.60 -15.59 -2.49
C ILE A 80 -4.18 -15.10 -2.17
N GLN A 81 -3.24 -16.03 -1.98
CA GLN A 81 -1.83 -15.69 -1.74
C GLN A 81 -1.25 -14.82 -2.85
N TYR A 82 -1.54 -15.15 -4.11
CA TYR A 82 -1.09 -14.38 -5.26
C TYR A 82 -1.66 -12.97 -5.28
N LYS A 83 -2.97 -12.82 -5.04
CA LYS A 83 -3.60 -11.50 -4.90
C LYS A 83 -2.93 -10.67 -3.80
N MET A 84 -2.67 -11.27 -2.63
CA MET A 84 -2.03 -10.57 -1.52
C MET A 84 -0.62 -10.10 -1.89
N GLU A 85 0.19 -10.97 -2.52
CA GLU A 85 1.54 -10.62 -2.96
C GLU A 85 1.53 -9.53 -4.03
N LEU A 86 0.58 -9.55 -4.98
CA LEU A 86 0.41 -8.49 -5.98
C LEU A 86 0.14 -7.13 -5.35
N VAL A 87 -0.77 -7.08 -4.37
CA VAL A 87 -1.11 -5.83 -3.69
C VAL A 87 0.07 -5.32 -2.87
N ARG A 88 0.75 -6.17 -2.10
CA ARG A 88 2.01 -5.81 -1.41
C ARG A 88 3.05 -5.28 -2.39
N ALA A 89 3.14 -5.90 -3.55
CA ALA A 89 4.05 -5.58 -4.64
C ALA A 89 3.72 -4.28 -5.40
N GLY A 90 2.52 -3.72 -5.22
CA GLY A 90 2.00 -2.63 -6.05
C GLY A 90 1.91 -2.96 -7.52
N MET A 91 1.45 -4.18 -7.80
CA MET A 91 1.32 -4.72 -9.15
C MET A 91 -0.11 -5.20 -9.42
N VAL A 92 -0.41 -5.40 -10.69
CA VAL A 92 -1.56 -6.17 -11.15
C VAL A 92 -1.07 -7.33 -12.01
N ASP A 93 -1.87 -8.40 -12.06
CA ASP A 93 -1.58 -9.51 -12.98
C ASP A 93 -1.78 -9.01 -14.40
N GLY A 94 -0.76 -9.20 -15.22
CA GLY A 94 -0.76 -8.96 -16.65
C GLY A 94 -0.65 -10.29 -17.42
N PRO A 95 -0.57 -10.23 -18.75
CA PRO A 95 -0.55 -11.42 -19.59
C PRO A 95 0.74 -12.22 -19.40
N SER A 96 0.62 -13.44 -18.86
CA SER A 96 1.72 -14.40 -18.74
C SER A 96 1.23 -15.83 -18.63
N ASP A 97 1.93 -16.72 -19.35
CA ASP A 97 1.73 -18.17 -19.31
C ASP A 97 2.41 -18.86 -18.12
N ALA A 98 3.06 -18.09 -17.24
CA ALA A 98 3.78 -18.65 -16.10
C ALA A 98 2.79 -19.27 -15.08
N PRO A 99 3.11 -20.45 -14.50
CA PRO A 99 2.32 -21.04 -13.43
C PRO A 99 2.18 -20.10 -12.22
N LEU A 100 1.02 -20.14 -11.58
CA LEU A 100 0.68 -19.26 -10.45
C LEU A 100 1.71 -19.29 -9.33
N MET A 101 2.20 -20.48 -8.98
CA MET A 101 3.23 -20.64 -7.93
C MET A 101 4.54 -19.96 -8.31
N THR A 102 4.97 -20.05 -9.57
CA THR A 102 6.16 -19.34 -10.07
C THR A 102 5.97 -17.82 -10.00
N LYS A 103 4.76 -17.32 -10.30
CA LYS A 103 4.44 -15.89 -10.15
C LYS A 103 4.55 -15.44 -8.69
N ILE A 104 4.03 -16.23 -7.74
CA ILE A 104 4.12 -15.97 -6.29
C ILE A 104 5.57 -15.93 -5.82
N GLU A 105 6.39 -16.92 -6.19
CA GLU A 105 7.80 -16.99 -5.80
C GLU A 105 8.60 -15.77 -6.29
N LYS A 106 8.37 -15.36 -7.54
CA LYS A 106 8.99 -14.15 -8.10
C LYS A 106 8.58 -12.89 -7.33
N LEU A 107 7.31 -12.76 -6.97
CA LEU A 107 6.82 -11.63 -6.18
C LEU A 107 7.43 -11.60 -4.77
N ARG A 108 7.53 -12.76 -4.10
CA ARG A 108 8.14 -12.86 -2.78
C ARG A 108 9.63 -12.55 -2.81
N ALA A 109 10.36 -13.07 -3.78
CA ALA A 109 11.78 -12.76 -3.99
C ALA A 109 11.99 -11.25 -4.22
N ARG A 110 11.13 -10.64 -5.03
CA ARG A 110 11.10 -9.18 -5.23
C ARG A 110 10.85 -8.43 -3.92
N ASN A 111 9.81 -8.81 -3.18
CA ASN A 111 9.45 -8.16 -1.93
C ASN A 111 10.59 -8.24 -0.91
N ALA A 112 11.27 -9.39 -0.81
CA ALA A 112 12.44 -9.58 0.03
C ALA A 112 13.63 -8.70 -0.40
N ALA A 113 13.90 -8.57 -1.70
CA ALA A 113 15.00 -7.75 -2.22
C ALA A 113 14.87 -6.26 -1.84
N TRP A 114 13.64 -5.75 -1.77
CA TRP A 114 13.37 -4.38 -1.31
C TRP A 114 13.61 -4.17 0.19
N VAL A 115 13.49 -5.23 0.99
CA VAL A 115 13.79 -5.19 2.44
C VAL A 115 15.29 -5.28 2.69
N THR A 116 15.99 -6.12 1.94
CA THR A 116 17.42 -6.38 2.12
C THR A 116 18.34 -5.38 1.41
N GLY A 117 17.79 -4.45 0.62
CA GLY A 117 18.52 -3.32 0.05
C GLY A 117 19.39 -3.65 -1.17
N PHE A 118 19.00 -4.65 -1.98
CA PHE A 118 19.76 -5.07 -3.18
C PHE A 118 19.68 -4.03 -4.33
N PRO A 119 20.69 -4.07 -5.25
CA PRO A 119 21.57 -2.95 -5.56
C PRO A 119 20.86 -1.75 -6.19
N LEU A 120 21.47 -0.56 -6.07
CA LEU A 120 21.05 0.71 -6.68
C LEU A 120 20.63 0.51 -8.16
N HIS A 121 19.34 0.29 -8.38
CA HIS A 121 18.74 0.40 -9.69
C HIS A 121 18.21 1.81 -9.84
N THR A 122 18.70 2.53 -10.84
CA THR A 122 18.12 3.82 -11.21
C THR A 122 16.76 3.56 -11.82
N ILE A 123 15.71 3.83 -11.05
CA ILE A 123 14.34 3.77 -11.54
C ILE A 123 14.00 5.14 -12.11
N MET A 124 13.79 5.18 -13.43
CA MET A 124 13.23 6.37 -14.06
C MET A 124 11.73 6.42 -13.80
N VAL A 125 11.36 7.10 -12.71
CA VAL A 125 9.97 7.52 -12.52
C VAL A 125 9.75 8.67 -13.51
N HIS A 126 8.80 8.51 -14.43
CA HIS A 126 8.39 9.56 -15.36
C HIS A 126 7.11 10.22 -14.85
N PRO A 127 7.14 11.09 -13.82
CA PRO A 127 5.99 11.89 -13.51
C PRO A 127 5.67 12.72 -14.76
N ARG A 128 4.46 12.57 -15.30
CA ARG A 128 4.08 13.15 -16.60
C ARG A 128 4.21 14.69 -16.64
N ARG A 129 4.38 15.36 -15.49
CA ARG A 129 4.63 16.79 -15.33
C ARG A 129 5.52 17.02 -14.10
N TYR A 130 6.30 18.09 -14.08
CA TYR A 130 7.29 18.52 -13.07
C TYR A 130 6.83 18.43 -11.60
N THR A 131 6.89 17.24 -11.00
CA THR A 131 6.41 17.04 -9.64
C THR A 131 7.53 16.55 -8.75
N THR A 132 7.61 17.09 -7.54
CA THR A 132 8.46 16.56 -6.48
C THR A 132 8.08 15.12 -6.16
N VAL A 133 9.06 14.23 -6.20
CA VAL A 133 8.92 12.80 -5.89
C VAL A 133 9.58 12.55 -4.54
N LYS A 134 8.92 11.80 -3.68
CA LYS A 134 9.43 11.39 -2.38
C LYS A 134 9.49 9.87 -2.26
N ALA A 135 10.65 9.33 -1.91
CA ALA A 135 10.79 7.92 -1.58
C ALA A 135 10.23 7.63 -0.19
N CYS A 136 9.49 6.52 -0.09
CA CYS A 136 8.99 5.96 1.15
C CYS A 136 9.62 4.57 1.38
N ALA A 137 9.60 4.11 2.63
CA ALA A 137 10.06 2.77 2.98
C ALA A 137 9.36 1.67 2.15
N GLY A 138 10.05 0.57 1.86
CA GLY A 138 9.51 -0.56 1.08
C GLY A 138 9.55 -0.37 -0.44
N GLY A 139 10.24 0.66 -0.94
CA GLY A 139 10.39 0.92 -2.38
C GLY A 139 9.20 1.64 -3.01
N PHE A 140 8.36 2.29 -2.21
CA PHE A 140 7.26 3.12 -2.69
C PHE A 140 7.72 4.54 -2.96
N PHE A 141 7.11 5.18 -3.94
CA PHE A 141 7.32 6.57 -4.32
C PHE A 141 6.00 7.30 -4.25
N LEU A 142 6.02 8.44 -3.57
CA LEU A 142 4.91 9.36 -3.45
C LEU A 142 5.19 10.57 -4.33
N TYR A 143 4.23 10.95 -5.16
CA TYR A 143 4.32 12.17 -5.96
C TYR A 143 2.93 12.79 -6.14
N ARG A 144 2.90 14.08 -6.46
CA ARG A 144 1.65 14.76 -6.80
C ARG A 144 1.41 14.58 -8.30
N ASP A 145 0.21 14.19 -8.70
CA ASP A 145 -0.21 14.23 -10.09
C ASP A 145 -0.94 15.54 -10.36
N SER A 146 -0.46 16.29 -11.36
CA SER A 146 -1.04 17.56 -11.82
C SER A 146 -1.72 17.44 -13.19
N SER A 147 -2.08 16.21 -13.60
CA SER A 147 -2.89 16.02 -14.81
C SER A 147 -4.25 16.72 -14.69
N GLU A 148 -4.76 17.20 -15.82
CA GLU A 148 -5.93 18.11 -15.91
C GLU A 148 -7.24 17.52 -15.38
N LEU A 149 -7.31 16.20 -15.17
CA LEU A 149 -8.50 15.49 -14.71
C LEU A 149 -8.53 15.24 -13.20
N HIS A 150 -7.36 15.10 -12.54
CA HIS A 150 -7.29 14.75 -11.12
C HIS A 150 -6.07 15.38 -10.44
N LEU A 151 -6.28 16.48 -9.71
CA LEU A 151 -5.30 16.98 -8.75
C LEU A 151 -5.27 16.01 -7.56
N GLY A 152 -4.25 15.16 -7.47
CA GLY A 152 -4.21 14.09 -6.49
C GLY A 152 -2.82 13.62 -6.12
N TRP A 153 -2.68 13.03 -4.94
CA TRP A 153 -1.43 12.40 -4.53
C TRP A 153 -1.44 10.95 -5.01
N ARG A 154 -0.33 10.51 -5.60
CA ARG A 154 -0.17 9.14 -6.08
C ARG A 154 0.92 8.46 -5.29
N LEU A 155 0.61 7.25 -4.84
CA LEU A 155 1.59 6.30 -4.36
C LEU A 155 1.84 5.28 -5.45
N HIS A 156 3.11 5.00 -5.72
CA HIS A 156 3.52 4.13 -6.80
C HIS A 156 4.67 3.24 -6.34
N ARG A 157 4.64 1.96 -6.71
CA ARG A 157 5.76 1.05 -6.50
C ARG A 157 6.22 0.54 -7.88
N PRO A 158 7.37 1.01 -8.37
CA PRO A 158 7.81 0.75 -9.74
C PRO A 158 8.01 -0.73 -9.99
N THR A 159 7.56 -1.21 -11.16
CA THR A 159 7.99 -2.53 -11.63
C THR A 159 9.49 -2.52 -11.89
N TRP A 160 10.12 -3.69 -11.94
CA TRP A 160 11.53 -3.75 -12.34
C TRP A 160 11.67 -3.07 -13.70
N PRO A 161 12.43 -1.96 -13.83
CA PRO A 161 12.43 -1.19 -15.05
C PRO A 161 13.02 -2.03 -16.19
N GLY A 162 12.20 -2.32 -17.20
CA GLY A 162 12.66 -2.76 -18.52
C GLY A 162 13.14 -4.22 -18.66
N LEU A 163 12.90 -5.10 -17.69
CA LEU A 163 13.14 -6.53 -17.92
C LEU A 163 11.82 -7.25 -18.26
N GLY A 164 11.80 -7.94 -19.40
CA GLY A 164 10.77 -8.94 -19.74
C GLY A 164 10.67 -10.11 -18.73
N THR A 165 11.41 -10.06 -17.64
CA THR A 165 11.34 -10.96 -16.48
C THR A 165 10.24 -10.58 -15.49
N SER A 166 9.54 -9.45 -15.67
CA SER A 166 8.34 -9.13 -14.88
C SER A 166 7.30 -10.25 -14.97
N GLY A 167 7.38 -11.12 -15.99
CA GLY A 167 6.53 -12.30 -16.08
C GLY A 167 5.07 -11.91 -16.24
N GLY A 168 4.81 -10.89 -17.06
CA GLY A 168 3.49 -10.32 -17.26
C GLY A 168 2.93 -9.68 -16.01
N LEU A 169 3.72 -8.88 -15.28
CA LEU A 169 3.23 -8.08 -14.16
C LEU A 169 3.20 -6.61 -14.59
N ASP A 170 2.05 -5.98 -14.44
CA ASP A 170 1.87 -4.57 -14.78
C ASP A 170 1.93 -3.68 -13.54
N GLU A 171 2.31 -2.42 -13.76
CA GLU A 171 2.42 -1.42 -12.69
C GLU A 171 1.06 -1.01 -12.14
N ARG A 172 0.99 -0.89 -10.81
CA ARG A 172 -0.15 -0.26 -10.13
C ARG A 172 0.29 1.00 -9.42
N SER A 173 -0.55 2.03 -9.51
CA SER A 173 -0.46 3.21 -8.65
C SER A 173 -1.77 3.38 -7.91
N TRP A 174 -1.69 3.87 -6.67
CA TRP A 174 -2.85 4.20 -5.85
C TRP A 174 -3.04 5.71 -5.81
N LEU A 175 -4.28 6.14 -5.98
CA LEU A 175 -4.67 7.51 -5.71
C LEU A 175 -4.95 7.63 -4.20
N LEU A 176 -4.28 8.56 -3.54
CA LEU A 176 -4.53 8.89 -2.15
C LEU A 176 -5.54 10.04 -2.10
N ASP A 177 -6.71 9.78 -1.52
CA ASP A 177 -7.69 10.84 -1.25
C ASP A 177 -7.26 11.63 -0.01
N LEU A 178 -6.36 12.59 -0.24
CA LEU A 178 -5.86 13.50 0.79
C LEU A 178 -6.67 14.79 0.83
N LYS A 179 -7.80 14.91 0.11
CA LYS A 179 -8.63 16.13 0.08
C LYS A 179 -8.92 16.73 1.45
N PRO A 180 -9.27 15.93 2.48
CA PRO A 180 -9.52 16.46 3.83
C PRO A 180 -8.28 17.11 4.48
N TYR A 181 -7.08 16.77 4.00
CA TYR A 181 -5.78 17.14 4.57
C TYR A 181 -4.96 18.05 3.64
N LEU A 182 -5.46 18.37 2.44
CA LEU A 182 -4.74 19.13 1.41
C LEU A 182 -4.34 20.54 1.86
N SER A 183 -5.11 21.16 2.75
CA SER A 183 -4.78 22.47 3.32
C SER A 183 -3.52 22.45 4.18
N GLN A 184 -3.15 21.28 4.72
CA GLN A 184 -2.00 21.10 5.61
C GLN A 184 -0.84 20.38 4.91
N LEU A 185 -1.13 19.54 3.90
CA LEU A 185 -0.15 18.71 3.20
C LEU A 185 0.46 19.42 1.99
N GLN A 186 1.57 20.13 2.22
CA GLN A 186 2.52 20.50 1.17
C GLN A 186 3.67 19.49 1.11
N MET A 187 4.13 19.14 -0.09
CA MET A 187 5.23 18.17 -0.27
C MET A 187 6.52 18.61 0.45
N SER A 188 6.78 19.92 0.49
CA SER A 188 7.89 20.54 1.22
C SER A 188 7.84 20.28 2.73
N HIS A 189 6.65 20.07 3.30
CA HIS A 189 6.47 19.85 4.73
C HIS A 189 6.55 18.38 5.12
N ILE A 190 6.46 17.45 4.18
CA ILE A 190 6.59 16.03 4.51
C ILE A 190 8.08 15.78 4.81
N GLY A 191 8.39 15.41 6.05
CA GLY A 191 9.74 15.03 6.53
C GLY A 191 10.05 13.56 6.26
N ALA A 192 9.12 12.65 6.54
CA ALA A 192 9.22 11.22 6.21
C ALA A 192 7.86 10.62 5.82
N CYS A 193 7.87 9.46 5.14
CA CYS A 193 6.67 8.69 4.83
C CYS A 193 6.92 7.19 5.00
N ALA A 194 5.93 6.49 5.55
CA ALA A 194 5.89 5.03 5.64
C ALA A 194 4.56 4.53 5.05
N VAL A 195 4.61 3.34 4.44
CA VAL A 195 3.46 2.72 3.80
C VAL A 195 3.28 1.34 4.41
N ASN A 196 2.06 1.04 4.86
CA ASN A 196 1.65 -0.30 5.25
C ASN A 196 0.43 -0.72 4.41
N PRO A 197 0.65 -1.49 3.32
CA PRO A 197 -0.44 -1.94 2.47
C PRO A 197 -1.34 -2.99 3.16
N GLU A 198 -0.87 -3.66 4.21
CA GLU A 198 -1.68 -4.64 4.96
C GLU A 198 -2.73 -4.00 5.86
N GLU A 199 -2.55 -2.72 6.19
CA GLU A 199 -3.51 -1.93 6.95
C GLU A 199 -4.15 -0.85 6.07
N ASP A 200 -3.95 -0.93 4.75
CA ASP A 200 -4.36 0.10 3.78
C ASP A 200 -3.96 1.52 4.25
N MET A 201 -2.75 1.66 4.79
CA MET A 201 -2.33 2.85 5.55
C MET A 201 -1.09 3.51 4.95
N VAL A 202 -1.13 4.84 4.86
CA VAL A 202 0.04 5.68 4.63
C VAL A 202 0.19 6.63 5.81
N VAL A 203 1.41 6.71 6.33
CA VAL A 203 1.78 7.54 7.47
C VAL A 203 2.74 8.63 7.00
N PHE A 204 2.38 9.88 7.28
CA PHE A 204 3.23 11.03 7.02
C PHE A 204 3.79 11.58 8.32
N VAL A 205 5.07 11.92 8.31
CA VAL A 205 5.69 12.76 9.33
C VAL A 205 5.84 14.15 8.74
N MET A 206 5.15 15.13 9.34
CA MET A 206 5.19 16.52 8.92
C MET A 206 6.23 17.30 9.72
N ASN A 207 7.02 18.12 9.02
CA ASN A 207 7.84 19.16 9.61
C ASN A 207 6.95 20.38 9.88
N ALA A 208 7.11 20.99 11.05
CA ALA A 208 6.45 22.25 11.34
C ALA A 208 6.85 23.31 10.30
N PRO A 209 5.93 24.17 9.85
CA PRO A 209 6.30 25.34 9.07
C PRO A 209 7.28 26.17 9.92
N ARG A 210 8.41 26.59 9.31
CA ARG A 210 9.30 27.53 9.98
C ARG A 210 8.53 28.83 10.12
N ASN A 211 8.22 29.23 11.35
CA ASN A 211 7.74 30.57 11.62
C ASN A 211 8.91 31.52 11.34
N GLU A 212 8.82 32.29 10.26
CA GLU A 212 9.69 33.45 10.01
C GLU A 212 9.33 34.60 10.95
#